data_AF-A0A3G2L3J8-F1
#
_entry.id   AF-A0A3G2L3J8-F1
#
_cell.length_a   1.000
_cell.length_b   1.000
_cell.length_c   1.000
_cell.angle_alpha   90.00
_cell.angle_beta   90.00
_cell.angle_gamma   90.00
#
_symmetry.space_group_name_H-M   'P 1'
#
loop_
_entity.id
_entity.type
_entity.pdbx_description
1 polymer ?
#
loop_
_entity_poly.entity_id
_entity_poly.type
_entity_poly.pdbx_seq_one_letter_code
_entity_poly.pdbx_strand_id
1 'polypeptide(L)'
;MKTKITLALVIAIAMTSCSKLWYWNDDDKKDEIKLTESNYVFEGDLYKYALEIRIDSLEDRAAYLKEIIGNNQGTPDIEKDFEETTANLANTAEIAESIVVFEDLADRLGRRNPIGPRPPRPGVIPINLEYIIVYNLEDVNLQINDENGAELAQSEGILYEIVGTNNMLMYKKVNITNAISEGAVIKIKRLNKLNQADSYSIQALK
;
A
#
# COMPACT_ATOMS: atom_id res chain seq x y z
N MET A 1 28.96 -18.02 -38.08
CA MET A 1 28.13 -16.80 -38.30
C MET A 1 26.86 -16.72 -37.43
N LYS A 2 26.35 -17.83 -36.86
CA LYS A 2 25.09 -17.84 -36.08
C LYS A 2 25.20 -17.33 -34.62
N THR A 3 26.39 -17.34 -34.03
CA THR A 3 26.63 -16.92 -32.63
C THR A 3 26.69 -15.41 -32.42
N LYS A 4 26.90 -14.61 -33.48
CA LYS A 4 26.93 -13.15 -33.38
C LYS A 4 25.53 -12.52 -33.41
N ILE A 5 24.54 -13.24 -33.96
CA ILE A 5 23.15 -12.76 -34.11
C ILE A 5 22.37 -12.96 -32.80
N THR A 6 22.65 -14.03 -32.04
CA THR A 6 22.00 -14.28 -30.75
C THR A 6 22.41 -13.30 -29.66
N LEU A 7 23.66 -12.82 -29.65
CA LEU A 7 24.12 -11.84 -28.66
C LEU A 7 23.47 -10.46 -28.85
N ALA A 8 23.20 -10.06 -30.10
CA ALA A 8 22.52 -8.80 -30.41
C ALA A 8 21.03 -8.80 -29.99
N LEU A 9 20.36 -9.96 -30.02
CA LEU A 9 18.96 -10.09 -29.63
C LEU A 9 18.76 -9.98 -28.10
N VAL A 10 19.69 -10.50 -27.31
CA VAL A 10 19.64 -10.43 -25.83
C VAL A 10 19.89 -9.00 -25.34
N ILE A 11 20.77 -8.26 -26.00
CA ILE A 11 21.04 -6.84 -25.69
C ILE A 11 19.84 -5.95 -26.07
N ALA A 12 19.11 -6.28 -27.15
CA ALA A 12 17.90 -5.54 -27.52
C ALA A 12 16.73 -5.76 -26.54
N ILE A 13 16.58 -6.96 -25.97
CA ILE A 13 15.56 -7.25 -24.95
C ILE A 13 15.88 -6.52 -23.63
N ALA A 14 17.16 -6.47 -23.24
CA ALA A 14 17.61 -5.76 -22.04
C ALA A 14 17.46 -4.22 -22.14
N MET A 15 17.42 -3.66 -23.35
CA MET A 15 17.17 -2.22 -23.56
C MET A 15 15.69 -1.86 -23.79
N THR A 16 14.79 -2.86 -23.87
CA THR A 16 13.34 -2.62 -23.87
C THR A 16 12.69 -2.70 -22.50
N SER A 17 13.42 -3.12 -21.46
CA SER A 17 13.06 -2.79 -20.07
C SER A 17 13.43 -1.33 -19.75
N CYS A 18 13.11 -0.42 -20.67
CA CYS A 18 12.79 0.94 -20.31
C CYS A 18 11.49 0.86 -19.51
N SER A 19 11.59 0.66 -18.19
CA SER A 19 10.62 1.24 -17.28
C SER A 19 10.44 2.67 -17.75
N LYS A 20 9.28 2.99 -18.35
CA LYS A 20 8.94 4.37 -18.71
C LYS A 20 9.01 5.16 -17.41
N LEU A 21 10.16 5.77 -17.16
CA LEU A 21 10.35 6.61 -16.00
C LEU A 21 9.27 7.68 -16.07
N TRP A 22 8.57 7.85 -14.96
CA TRP A 22 7.66 8.94 -14.75
C TRP A 22 8.47 10.23 -14.70
N TYR A 23 8.58 10.90 -15.85
CA TYR A 23 9.05 12.27 -15.93
C TYR A 23 7.84 13.18 -15.91
N TRP A 24 7.78 14.04 -14.92
CA TRP A 24 6.73 15.03 -14.77
C TRP A 24 7.37 16.39 -14.98
N ASN A 25 7.40 16.82 -16.25
CA ASN A 25 7.77 18.18 -16.56
C ASN A 25 6.64 19.12 -16.12
N ASP A 26 6.94 19.99 -15.16
CA ASP A 26 6.16 21.18 -14.88
C ASP A 26 6.99 22.40 -15.26
N ASP A 27 6.45 23.25 -16.13
CA ASP A 27 7.14 24.41 -16.71
C ASP A 27 7.35 25.55 -15.67
N ASP A 28 6.80 25.44 -14.45
CA ASP A 28 6.88 26.50 -13.43
C ASP A 28 7.21 25.99 -12.00
N LYS A 29 8.46 25.53 -11.84
CA LYS A 29 9.31 25.48 -10.61
C LYS A 29 9.37 24.22 -9.71
N LYS A 30 10.65 23.86 -9.49
CA LYS A 30 11.37 23.35 -8.28
C LYS A 30 11.07 21.92 -7.82
N ASP A 31 11.89 21.01 -8.33
CA ASP A 31 12.02 19.58 -8.04
C ASP A 31 10.96 18.69 -8.69
N GLU A 32 11.31 18.19 -9.89
CA GLU A 32 10.61 17.12 -10.57
C GLU A 32 10.54 15.88 -9.66
N ILE A 33 9.33 15.49 -9.23
CA ILE A 33 9.14 14.23 -8.52
C ILE A 33 9.35 13.08 -9.50
N LYS A 34 10.23 12.14 -9.14
CA LYS A 34 10.52 10.96 -9.96
C LYS A 34 10.09 9.73 -9.21
N LEU A 35 8.92 9.22 -9.53
CA LEU A 35 8.46 7.95 -8.98
C LEU A 35 9.16 6.78 -9.69
N THR A 36 9.56 5.81 -8.89
CA THR A 36 10.19 4.54 -9.28
C THR A 36 9.55 3.42 -8.47
N GLU A 37 9.68 2.17 -8.89
CA GLU A 37 9.16 1.01 -8.14
C GLU A 37 9.79 0.87 -6.74
N SER A 38 10.86 1.63 -6.47
CA SER A 38 11.67 1.54 -5.25
C SER A 38 11.67 2.80 -4.37
N ASN A 39 10.85 3.82 -4.66
CA ASN A 39 10.85 5.04 -3.84
C ASN A 39 9.48 5.55 -3.42
N TYR A 40 8.42 4.77 -3.66
CA TYR A 40 7.12 5.13 -3.14
C TYR A 40 6.30 3.91 -2.72
N VAL A 41 5.28 4.14 -1.90
CA VAL A 41 4.20 3.19 -1.61
C VAL A 41 2.86 3.86 -1.84
N PHE A 42 1.84 3.08 -2.19
CA PHE A 42 0.47 3.56 -2.33
C PHE A 42 -0.36 3.13 -1.11
N GLU A 43 -0.97 4.10 -0.43
CA GLU A 43 -1.70 3.88 0.82
C GLU A 43 -2.90 2.95 0.66
N GLY A 44 -3.62 3.03 -0.46
CA GLY A 44 -4.77 2.17 -0.73
C GLY A 44 -4.38 0.69 -0.82
N ASP A 45 -3.23 0.39 -1.43
CA ASP A 45 -2.73 -0.99 -1.53
C ASP A 45 -2.32 -1.53 -0.15
N LEU A 46 -1.70 -0.69 0.68
CA LEU A 46 -1.37 -1.02 2.07
C LEU A 46 -2.63 -1.27 2.90
N TYR A 47 -3.63 -0.39 2.80
CA TYR A 47 -4.83 -0.51 3.60
C TYR A 47 -5.63 -1.77 3.23
N LYS A 48 -5.79 -2.03 1.92
CA LYS A 48 -6.45 -3.25 1.46
C LYS A 48 -5.73 -4.49 1.96
N TYR A 49 -4.40 -4.50 1.89
CA TYR A 49 -3.60 -5.61 2.42
C TYR A 49 -3.78 -5.81 3.94
N ALA A 50 -3.86 -4.73 4.72
CA ALA A 50 -4.14 -4.82 6.15
C ALA A 50 -5.54 -5.40 6.44
N LEU A 51 -6.53 -5.06 5.62
CA LEU A 51 -7.88 -5.61 5.72
C LEU A 51 -7.92 -7.10 5.32
N GLU A 52 -7.17 -7.51 4.30
CA GLU A 52 -7.04 -8.92 3.90
C GLU A 52 -6.46 -9.78 5.04
N ILE A 53 -5.39 -9.33 5.70
CA ILE A 53 -4.86 -10.00 6.90
C ILE A 53 -5.91 -10.10 8.00
N ARG A 54 -6.73 -9.06 8.18
CA ARG A 54 -7.80 -9.05 9.18
C ARG A 54 -8.91 -10.03 8.82
N ILE A 55 -9.27 -10.13 7.54
CA ILE A 55 -10.25 -11.09 7.02
C ILE A 55 -9.78 -12.51 7.31
N ASP A 56 -8.55 -12.87 6.92
CA ASP A 56 -7.98 -14.19 7.19
C ASP A 56 -8.06 -14.55 8.69
N SER A 57 -7.67 -13.62 9.56
CA SER A 57 -7.75 -13.80 11.02
C SER A 57 -9.18 -14.00 11.52
N LEU A 58 -10.18 -13.33 10.93
CA LEU A 58 -11.59 -13.46 11.31
C LEU A 58 -12.19 -14.77 10.79
N GLU A 59 -11.82 -15.20 9.59
CA GLU A 59 -12.22 -16.51 9.03
C GLU A 59 -11.72 -17.66 9.90
N ASP A 60 -10.44 -17.62 10.28
CA ASP A 60 -9.83 -18.61 11.19
C ASP A 60 -10.56 -18.65 12.54
N ARG A 61 -10.86 -17.48 13.11
CA ARG A 61 -11.60 -17.38 14.39
C ARG A 61 -13.01 -17.93 14.26
N ALA A 62 -13.72 -17.61 13.17
CA ALA A 62 -15.06 -18.11 12.92
C ALA A 62 -15.08 -19.63 12.75
N ALA A 63 -14.11 -20.20 12.01
CA ALA A 63 -13.95 -21.64 11.84
C ALA A 63 -13.73 -22.35 13.18
N TYR A 64 -12.83 -21.82 14.01
CA TYR A 64 -12.56 -22.34 15.35
C TYR A 64 -13.80 -22.32 16.26
N LEU A 65 -14.53 -21.20 16.30
CA LEU A 65 -15.75 -21.08 17.11
C LEU A 65 -16.85 -22.03 16.64
N LYS A 66 -17.01 -22.16 15.31
CA LYS A 66 -17.97 -23.09 14.70
C LYS A 66 -17.65 -24.54 15.06
N GLU A 67 -16.38 -24.91 15.16
CA GLU A 67 -15.96 -26.24 15.60
C GLU A 67 -16.37 -26.51 17.06
N ILE A 68 -16.14 -25.55 17.97
CA ILE A 68 -16.55 -25.67 19.38
C ILE A 68 -18.06 -25.87 19.51
N ILE A 69 -18.84 -25.06 18.79
CA ILE A 69 -20.31 -25.16 18.77
C ILE A 69 -20.73 -26.53 18.22
N GLY A 70 -20.13 -26.97 17.10
CA GLY A 70 -20.39 -28.27 16.49
C GLY A 70 -20.07 -29.47 17.39
N ASN A 71 -19.11 -29.32 18.31
CA ASN A 71 -18.73 -30.31 19.30
C ASN A 71 -19.62 -30.31 20.57
N ASN A 72 -20.76 -29.59 20.56
CA ASN A 72 -21.67 -29.40 21.70
C ASN A 72 -21.01 -28.74 22.92
N GLN A 73 -19.94 -27.98 22.69
CA GLN A 73 -19.26 -27.18 23.72
C GLN A 73 -19.61 -25.69 23.60
N GLY A 74 -20.57 -25.34 22.74
CA GLY A 74 -21.09 -23.98 22.61
C GLY A 74 -21.79 -23.52 23.89
N THR A 75 -21.29 -22.44 24.47
CA THR A 75 -22.01 -21.64 25.47
C THR A 75 -22.71 -20.47 24.77
N PRO A 76 -23.72 -19.82 25.38
CA PRO A 76 -24.31 -18.60 24.83
C PRO A 76 -23.28 -17.51 24.50
N ASP A 77 -22.20 -17.42 25.28
CA ASP A 77 -21.10 -16.47 25.02
C ASP A 77 -20.31 -16.83 23.76
N ILE A 78 -20.06 -18.13 23.51
CA ILE A 78 -19.35 -18.62 22.32
C ILE A 78 -20.20 -18.42 21.05
N GLU A 79 -21.51 -18.65 21.15
CA GLU A 79 -22.45 -18.39 20.06
C GLU A 79 -22.50 -16.90 19.72
N LYS A 80 -22.55 -16.04 20.74
CA LYS A 80 -22.48 -14.59 20.56
C LYS A 80 -21.14 -14.15 19.94
N ASP A 81 -20.01 -14.66 20.42
CA ASP A 81 -18.69 -14.40 19.85
C ASP A 81 -18.62 -14.80 18.37
N PHE A 82 -19.28 -15.90 17.99
CA PHE A 82 -19.36 -16.36 16.60
C PHE A 82 -20.19 -15.41 15.73
N GLU A 83 -21.35 -14.97 16.22
CA GLU A 83 -22.18 -13.95 15.54
C GLU A 83 -21.42 -12.62 15.37
N GLU A 84 -20.75 -12.14 16.41
CA GLU A 84 -19.93 -10.91 16.33
C GLU A 84 -18.75 -11.07 15.36
N THR A 85 -18.08 -12.22 15.38
CA THR A 85 -16.95 -12.50 14.45
C THR A 85 -17.42 -12.50 13.00
N THR A 86 -18.55 -13.16 12.71
CA THR A 86 -19.10 -13.25 11.35
C THR A 86 -19.64 -11.90 10.85
N ALA A 87 -20.24 -11.10 11.72
CA ALA A 87 -20.65 -9.74 11.39
C ALA A 87 -19.43 -8.85 11.09
N ASN A 88 -18.37 -8.94 11.89
CA ASN A 88 -17.13 -8.21 11.67
C ASN A 88 -16.42 -8.64 10.37
N LEU A 89 -16.44 -9.94 10.05
CA LEU A 89 -15.91 -10.48 8.80
C LEU A 89 -16.62 -9.87 7.59
N ALA A 90 -17.96 -9.90 7.58
CA ALA A 90 -18.76 -9.34 6.49
C ALA A 90 -18.50 -7.84 6.29
N ASN A 91 -18.45 -7.07 7.38
CA ASN A 91 -18.16 -5.64 7.32
C ASN A 91 -16.74 -5.37 6.80
N THR A 92 -15.74 -6.09 7.30
CA THR A 92 -14.33 -5.91 6.87
C THR A 92 -14.17 -6.24 5.38
N ALA A 93 -14.82 -7.30 4.89
CA ALA A 93 -14.82 -7.67 3.48
C ALA A 93 -15.47 -6.59 2.60
N GLU A 94 -16.62 -6.05 3.00
CA GLU A 94 -17.28 -4.95 2.28
C GLU A 94 -16.38 -3.70 2.21
N ILE A 95 -15.73 -3.33 3.31
CA ILE A 95 -14.77 -2.21 3.32
C ILE A 95 -13.61 -2.51 2.36
N ALA A 96 -13.02 -3.71 2.41
CA ALA A 96 -11.88 -4.08 1.57
C ALA A 96 -12.18 -4.02 0.06
N GLU A 97 -13.39 -4.38 -0.35
CA GLU A 97 -13.86 -4.27 -1.74
C GLU A 97 -14.03 -2.82 -2.19
N SER A 98 -14.31 -1.90 -1.26
CA SER A 98 -14.49 -0.47 -1.56
C SER A 98 -13.17 0.31 -1.67
N ILE A 99 -12.05 -0.26 -1.24
CA ILE A 99 -10.75 0.42 -1.25
C ILE A 99 -10.21 0.51 -2.67
N VAL A 100 -9.93 1.73 -3.09
CA VAL A 100 -9.28 2.02 -4.37
C VAL A 100 -7.80 1.66 -4.28
N VAL A 101 -7.38 0.73 -5.13
CA VAL A 101 -5.97 0.31 -5.28
C VAL A 101 -5.30 1.03 -6.45
N PHE A 102 -3.97 0.97 -6.53
CA PHE A 102 -3.23 1.68 -7.59
C PHE A 102 -3.67 1.27 -8.99
N GLU A 103 -3.94 -0.03 -9.21
CA GLU A 103 -4.36 -0.55 -10.51
C GLU A 103 -5.70 0.05 -10.97
N ASP A 104 -6.64 0.33 -10.05
CA ASP A 104 -7.92 0.98 -10.38
C ASP A 104 -7.73 2.41 -10.91
N LEU A 105 -6.65 3.06 -10.47
CA LEU A 105 -6.29 4.42 -10.85
C LEU A 105 -5.47 4.45 -12.13
N ALA A 106 -4.65 3.44 -12.40
CA ALA A 106 -3.80 3.37 -13.60
C ALA A 106 -4.63 3.56 -14.89
N ASP A 107 -5.82 2.96 -14.95
CA ASP A 107 -6.73 3.13 -16.09
C ASP A 107 -7.40 4.51 -16.13
N ARG A 108 -7.71 5.09 -14.97
CA ARG A 108 -8.37 6.42 -14.84
C ARG A 108 -7.43 7.58 -15.14
N LEU A 109 -6.15 7.43 -14.84
CA LEU A 109 -5.10 8.42 -15.16
C LEU A 109 -4.83 8.52 -16.67
N GLY A 110 -5.34 7.57 -17.45
CA GLY A 110 -5.50 7.65 -18.90
C GLY A 110 -4.22 7.47 -19.71
N ARG A 111 -4.38 7.19 -21.02
CA ARG A 111 -3.28 6.92 -21.98
C ARG A 111 -2.34 8.10 -22.25
N ARG A 112 -2.69 9.31 -21.82
CA ARG A 112 -1.93 10.55 -22.09
C ARG A 112 -0.87 10.81 -21.02
N ASN A 113 -1.10 10.37 -19.80
CA ASN A 113 -0.06 10.35 -18.78
C ASN A 113 0.68 9.00 -18.92
N PRO A 114 2.03 8.97 -18.83
CA PRO A 114 2.70 7.70 -18.66
C PRO A 114 2.05 6.97 -17.46
N ILE A 115 1.88 5.66 -17.51
CA ILE A 115 1.47 4.89 -16.32
C ILE A 115 2.69 4.86 -15.40
N GLY A 116 2.48 5.14 -14.12
CA GLY A 116 3.54 5.11 -13.11
C GLY A 116 4.20 3.75 -13.04
N PRO A 117 5.49 3.66 -12.65
CA PRO A 117 6.02 2.38 -12.19
C PRO A 117 5.08 1.86 -11.10
N ARG A 118 4.77 0.57 -11.09
CA ARG A 118 3.85 0.04 -10.07
C ARG A 118 4.47 0.18 -8.67
N PRO A 119 3.67 0.43 -7.62
CA PRO A 119 4.21 0.44 -6.28
C PRO A 119 4.78 -0.94 -5.93
N PRO A 120 5.73 -1.00 -4.99
CA PRO A 120 6.17 -2.25 -4.43
C PRO A 120 4.99 -2.97 -3.77
N ARG A 121 5.12 -4.28 -3.59
CA ARG A 121 4.06 -5.09 -2.95
C ARG A 121 3.80 -4.55 -1.54
N PRO A 122 2.54 -4.54 -1.06
CA PRO A 122 2.18 -3.99 0.26
C PRO A 122 2.98 -4.57 1.45
N GLY A 123 3.40 -5.83 1.36
CA GLY A 123 4.23 -6.45 2.38
C GLY A 123 5.72 -6.07 2.32
N VAL A 124 6.18 -5.39 1.27
CA VAL A 124 7.60 -5.08 1.05
C VAL A 124 7.79 -3.57 1.02
N ILE A 125 8.54 -3.04 2.00
CA ILE A 125 8.92 -1.63 2.01
C ILE A 125 10.23 -1.45 1.23
N PRO A 126 10.27 -0.52 0.27
CA PRO A 126 11.49 -0.29 -0.48
C PRO A 126 12.53 0.43 0.40
N ILE A 127 13.80 0.04 0.24
CA ILE A 127 14.93 0.61 1.01
C ILE A 127 15.06 2.13 0.77
N ASN A 128 14.75 2.59 -0.45
CA ASN A 128 14.84 3.99 -0.85
C ASN A 128 13.47 4.69 -0.81
N LEU A 129 12.61 4.33 0.14
CA LEU A 129 11.29 4.96 0.29
C LEU A 129 11.43 6.47 0.48
N GLU A 130 10.84 7.24 -0.43
CA GLU A 130 10.84 8.70 -0.39
C GLU A 130 9.42 9.28 -0.28
N TYR A 131 8.41 8.54 -0.73
CA TYR A 131 7.05 9.06 -0.85
C TYR A 131 5.98 8.05 -0.40
N ILE A 132 4.95 8.55 0.26
CA ILE A 132 3.65 7.86 0.36
C ILE A 132 2.67 8.59 -0.54
N ILE A 133 2.00 7.84 -1.42
CA ILE A 133 0.97 8.35 -2.34
C ILE A 133 -0.40 7.96 -1.83
N VAL A 134 -1.34 8.89 -1.94
CA VAL A 134 -2.71 8.72 -1.48
C VAL A 134 -3.71 9.15 -2.53
N TYR A 135 -4.91 8.58 -2.43
CA TYR A 135 -6.06 8.94 -3.24
C TYR A 135 -7.19 9.42 -2.33
N ASN A 136 -7.72 10.61 -2.61
CA ASN A 136 -8.91 11.15 -1.95
C ASN A 136 -8.84 11.18 -0.39
N LEU A 137 -7.66 11.48 0.16
CA LEU A 137 -7.47 11.69 1.60
C LEU A 137 -7.29 13.18 1.93
N GLU A 138 -7.62 13.56 3.16
CA GLU A 138 -7.33 14.89 3.70
C GLU A 138 -5.94 14.96 4.32
N ASP A 139 -5.52 13.89 4.99
CA ASP A 139 -4.14 13.72 5.48
C ASP A 139 -3.79 12.23 5.57
N VAL A 140 -2.48 11.96 5.55
CA VAL A 140 -1.91 10.65 5.85
C VAL A 140 -0.64 10.85 6.68
N ASN A 141 -0.44 9.99 7.66
CA ASN A 141 0.80 9.92 8.42
C ASN A 141 1.30 8.48 8.45
N LEU A 142 2.48 8.27 7.90
CA LEU A 142 3.20 7.00 7.91
C LEU A 142 4.32 7.08 8.96
N GLN A 143 4.43 6.04 9.78
CA GLN A 143 5.53 5.84 10.71
C GLN A 143 6.01 4.40 10.58
N ILE A 144 7.30 4.19 10.41
CA ILE A 144 7.93 2.88 10.32
C ILE A 144 8.83 2.72 11.53
N ASN A 145 8.59 1.67 12.31
CA ASN A 145 9.41 1.33 13.46
C ASN A 145 10.08 -0.03 13.26
N ASP A 146 11.20 -0.26 13.94
CA ASP A 146 11.76 -1.60 14.08
C ASP A 146 10.89 -2.48 15.00
N GLU A 147 11.27 -3.75 15.15
CA GLU A 147 10.58 -4.71 16.03
C GLU A 147 10.60 -4.30 17.51
N ASN A 148 11.57 -3.46 17.92
CA ASN A 148 11.70 -2.94 19.28
C ASN A 148 10.95 -1.61 19.48
N GLY A 149 10.32 -1.07 18.43
CA GLY A 149 9.60 0.20 18.45
C GLY A 149 10.44 1.45 18.19
N ALA A 150 11.73 1.33 17.85
CA ALA A 150 12.57 2.44 17.45
C ALA A 150 12.17 2.95 16.05
N GLU A 151 12.11 4.26 15.88
CA GLU A 151 11.68 4.86 14.61
C GLU A 151 12.76 4.73 13.52
N LEU A 152 12.33 4.24 12.36
CA LEU A 152 13.15 4.05 11.15
C LEU A 152 12.80 5.07 10.07
N ALA A 153 11.51 5.44 9.96
CA ALA A 153 11.06 6.46 9.03
C ALA A 153 9.74 7.11 9.47
N GLN A 154 9.51 8.34 9.03
CA GLN A 154 8.25 9.04 9.25
C GLN A 154 7.90 9.94 8.05
N SER A 155 6.60 10.07 7.75
CA SER A 155 6.14 11.07 6.79
C SER A 155 6.20 12.49 7.36
N GLU A 156 6.64 13.46 6.56
CA GLU A 156 6.82 14.86 6.98
C GLU A 156 6.02 15.85 6.11
N GLY A 157 5.72 17.01 6.68
CA GLY A 157 5.12 18.13 5.96
C GLY A 157 3.61 17.99 5.74
N ILE A 158 3.13 18.58 4.63
CA ILE A 158 1.73 18.55 4.20
C ILE A 158 1.56 17.62 3.00
N LEU A 159 0.32 17.28 2.66
CA LEU A 159 0.03 16.64 1.37
C LEU A 159 0.25 17.62 0.22
N TYR A 160 0.93 17.14 -0.82
CA TYR A 160 1.18 17.86 -2.06
C TYR A 160 0.43 17.19 -3.21
N GLU A 161 -0.18 17.97 -4.08
CA GLU A 161 -0.80 17.46 -5.30
C GLU A 161 0.27 16.90 -6.25
N ILE A 162 0.00 15.73 -6.83
CA ILE A 162 0.74 15.25 -7.99
C ILE A 162 0.15 15.97 -9.22
N VAL A 163 0.73 17.12 -9.60
CA VAL A 163 0.45 17.99 -10.81
C VAL A 163 -0.60 17.43 -11.82
N GLY A 164 -0.33 16.91 -13.02
CA GLY A 164 -1.33 16.41 -13.99
C GLY A 164 -2.34 15.31 -13.59
N THR A 165 -2.64 15.09 -12.30
CA THR A 165 -3.72 14.23 -11.81
C THR A 165 -5.00 14.98 -11.42
N ASN A 166 -5.06 16.30 -11.55
CA ASN A 166 -6.23 17.12 -11.18
C ASN A 166 -6.73 16.83 -9.75
N ASN A 167 -5.84 16.87 -8.77
CA ASN A 167 -6.09 16.59 -7.35
C ASN A 167 -6.57 15.17 -7.02
N MET A 168 -6.48 14.22 -7.97
CA MET A 168 -6.81 12.82 -7.68
C MET A 168 -5.75 12.16 -6.81
N LEU A 169 -4.46 12.39 -7.13
CA LEU A 169 -3.35 11.84 -6.37
C LEU A 169 -2.62 12.95 -5.61
N MET A 170 -2.32 12.65 -4.35
CA MET A 170 -1.47 13.48 -3.51
C MET A 170 -0.35 12.64 -2.93
N TYR A 171 0.72 13.29 -2.50
CA TYR A 171 1.85 12.62 -1.88
C TYR A 171 2.33 13.37 -0.65
N LYS A 172 2.99 12.61 0.24
CA LYS A 172 3.75 13.14 1.38
C LYS A 172 5.16 12.57 1.31
N LYS A 173 6.16 13.39 1.66
CA LYS A 173 7.55 12.91 1.74
C LYS A 173 7.71 12.02 2.96
N VAL A 174 8.54 11.01 2.85
CA VAL A 174 8.96 10.13 3.93
C VAL A 174 10.43 10.39 4.21
N ASN A 175 10.74 10.72 5.46
CA ASN A 175 12.10 10.88 5.94
C ASN A 175 12.56 9.57 6.57
N ILE A 176 13.61 8.96 6.00
CA ILE A 176 14.25 7.77 6.53
C ILE A 176 15.35 8.21 7.49
N THR A 177 15.17 7.90 8.77
CA THR A 177 16.17 8.19 9.81
C THR A 177 17.20 7.07 9.92
N ASN A 178 16.78 5.82 9.70
CA ASN A 178 17.62 4.63 9.76
C ASN A 178 17.25 3.62 8.67
N ALA A 179 18.19 2.74 8.32
CA ALA A 179 17.93 1.69 7.35
C ALA A 179 16.73 0.83 7.78
N ILE A 180 15.79 0.61 6.86
CA ILE A 180 14.58 -0.15 7.12
C ILE A 180 14.97 -1.62 7.26
N SER A 181 14.81 -2.16 8.47
CA SER A 181 15.13 -3.55 8.79
C SER A 181 13.99 -4.49 8.41
N GLU A 182 14.31 -5.78 8.29
CA GLU A 182 13.30 -6.83 8.25
C GLU A 182 12.40 -6.77 9.51
N GLY A 183 11.14 -7.19 9.38
CA GLY A 183 10.18 -7.22 10.48
C GLY A 183 9.68 -5.84 10.94
N ALA A 184 10.09 -4.76 10.25
CA ALA A 184 9.64 -3.42 10.56
C ALA A 184 8.10 -3.31 10.55
N VAL A 185 7.57 -2.54 11.49
CA VAL A 185 6.14 -2.29 11.64
C VAL A 185 5.80 -0.95 11.01
N ILE A 186 4.96 -1.00 9.98
CA ILE A 186 4.42 0.18 9.30
C ILE A 186 3.12 0.54 9.99
N LYS A 187 3.03 1.76 10.50
CA LYS A 187 1.82 2.34 11.10
C LYS A 187 1.32 3.47 10.23
N ILE A 188 0.05 3.40 9.82
CA ILE A 188 -0.56 4.42 8.99
C ILE A 188 -1.76 4.99 9.73
N LYS A 189 -1.83 6.31 9.77
CA LYS A 189 -3.00 7.08 10.20
C LYS A 189 -3.53 7.85 9.00
N ARG A 190 -4.80 7.66 8.67
CA ARG A 190 -5.47 8.32 7.55
C ARG A 190 -6.59 9.21 8.06
N LEU A 191 -6.78 10.35 7.41
CA LEU A 191 -7.92 11.23 7.61
C LEU A 191 -8.64 11.37 6.26
N ASN A 192 -9.90 10.96 6.19
CA ASN A 192 -10.67 11.11 4.95
C ASN A 192 -11.29 12.51 4.82
N LYS A 193 -11.88 12.82 3.66
CA LYS A 193 -12.55 14.11 3.38
C LYS A 193 -13.79 14.39 4.25
N LEU A 194 -14.27 13.40 5.01
CA LEU A 194 -15.35 13.54 5.98
C LEU A 194 -14.84 13.75 7.42
N ASN A 195 -13.53 14.00 7.60
CA ASN A 195 -12.86 14.10 8.90
C ASN A 195 -12.95 12.84 9.77
N GLN A 196 -13.16 11.67 9.15
CA GLN A 196 -13.08 10.40 9.85
C GLN A 196 -11.62 9.91 9.83
N ALA A 197 -11.10 9.66 11.03
CA ALA A 197 -9.76 9.14 11.22
C ALA A 197 -9.79 7.62 11.34
N ASP A 198 -8.85 6.96 10.69
CA ASP A 198 -8.61 5.53 10.85
C ASP A 198 -7.10 5.26 10.97
N SER A 199 -6.75 4.13 11.58
CA SER A 199 -5.37 3.70 11.73
C SER A 199 -5.22 2.20 11.63
N TYR A 200 -4.19 1.77 10.92
CA TYR A 200 -3.85 0.35 10.77
C TYR A 200 -2.34 0.15 10.85
N SER A 201 -1.94 -1.11 10.99
CA SER A 201 -0.53 -1.50 11.07
C SER A 201 -0.28 -2.76 10.28
N ILE A 202 0.87 -2.81 9.62
CA ILE A 202 1.33 -3.92 8.79
C ILE A 202 2.74 -4.27 9.24
N GLN A 203 3.03 -5.56 9.38
CA GLN A 203 4.41 -6.03 9.54
C GLN A 203 5.02 -6.25 8.16
N ALA A 204 6.15 -5.61 7.88
CA ALA A 204 6.88 -5.79 6.64
C ALA A 204 7.44 -7.23 6.57
N LEU A 205 7.16 -7.89 5.45
CA LEU A 205 7.67 -9.20 5.09
C LEU A 205 9.01 -9.07 4.34
N LYS A 206 9.71 -10.20 4.22
CA LYS A 206 10.95 -10.32 3.42
C LYS A 206 10.67 -10.24 1.92
#